data_AF-A0A7Y4QHJ4-F1
#
_entry.id   AF-A0A7Y4QHJ4-F1
#
_cell.length_a   1.000
_cell.length_b   1.000
_cell.length_c   1.000
_cell.angle_alpha   90.00
_cell.angle_beta   90.00
_cell.angle_gamma   90.00
#
_symmetry.space_group_name_H-M   'P 1'
#
loop_
_entity.id
_entity.type
_entity.pdbx_description
1 polymer ?
#
loop_
_entity_poly.entity_id
_entity_poly.type
_entity_poly.pdbx_seq_one_letter_code
_entity_poly.pdbx_strand_id
1 'polypeptide(L)'
;MSKATGFLNKTIVPVLTALSENTYLSAIRAGMVSVVPLTIIGGLFMIVAFMPITWGSAKLSVGDFKDLPSFAKKLKQPSDAVSTFISGGLSVESKQALSQYEPSGPPSSQLETSLLKDLNAIIQGPSLHDEQRFSGVGLRDVTKQLLERKPQGNDLARLNRLLLEDAYPPEIPKKVTGWDILIAPYLQILQIPVTATFGMLAVFVCFAVSYDLGKQLKQEAIVSASMATAIFLMISLKLEDLTLITENLGSKGMFTAIIVALVSVRVQKFFTDKNLVIKMPANVPAVVYESFLSLSPLCFLIFVFWLVRFVVGVDIDHVVQTAFKPLVFALNTLPGILVYAFLVTMLWSVGINGDNAVDAIVAPIFLQYLAENVTAMTAGQPLPYITAYGFFTTFVNVGGTGATIALALVLWNSKEPGFRKVSRISLPTQIFQINEPIFFGIPIVLNPIFMAPYILNALILTTCSYLLMHWHLINKPFVNVPWTTPPIIGHYLVSGGDWRAAVWGAVSILIAMAVYYPFAKAAERQRLKAEAEGKAHE
;
A
#
# COMPACT_ATOMS: atom_id res chain seq x y z
N MET A 1 38.10 2.49 -19.24
CA MET A 1 37.22 1.92 -18.19
C MET A 1 37.91 2.03 -16.84
N SER A 2 37.23 2.54 -15.80
CA SER A 2 37.82 2.65 -14.46
C SER A 2 38.03 1.27 -13.82
N LYS A 3 38.99 1.14 -12.87
CA LYS A 3 39.16 -0.09 -12.07
C LYS A 3 37.85 -0.54 -11.40
N ALA A 4 36.98 0.41 -11.01
CA ALA A 4 35.67 0.13 -10.42
C ALA A 4 34.69 -0.51 -11.42
N THR A 5 34.66 -0.01 -12.66
CA THR A 5 33.84 -0.59 -13.75
C THR A 5 34.28 -2.01 -14.07
N GLY A 6 35.61 -2.26 -14.06
CA GLY A 6 36.17 -3.60 -14.25
C GLY A 6 35.80 -4.59 -13.13
N PHE A 7 35.83 -4.15 -11.87
CA PHE A 7 35.42 -4.97 -10.72
C PHE A 7 33.93 -5.33 -10.76
N LEU A 8 33.07 -4.35 -11.05
CA LEU A 8 31.62 -4.52 -11.17
C LEU A 8 31.26 -5.55 -12.24
N ASN A 9 31.81 -5.41 -13.46
CA ASN A 9 31.53 -6.32 -14.57
C ASN A 9 32.07 -7.74 -14.33
N LYS A 10 33.18 -7.89 -13.61
CA LYS A 10 33.81 -9.20 -13.39
C LYS A 10 33.22 -9.97 -12.21
N THR A 11 32.69 -9.27 -11.18
CA THR A 11 32.32 -9.89 -9.90
C THR A 11 30.84 -9.80 -9.60
N ILE A 12 30.22 -8.63 -9.80
CA ILE A 12 28.86 -8.35 -9.35
C ILE A 12 27.84 -8.71 -10.43
N VAL A 13 28.07 -8.26 -11.67
CA VAL A 13 27.16 -8.51 -12.80
C VAL A 13 26.88 -10.01 -13.02
N PRO A 14 27.88 -10.92 -13.06
CA PRO A 14 27.62 -12.34 -13.31
C PRO A 14 26.76 -13.00 -12.22
N VAL A 15 26.96 -12.62 -10.95
CA VAL A 15 26.17 -13.15 -9.82
C VAL A 15 24.71 -12.74 -9.95
N LEU A 16 24.46 -11.47 -10.31
CA LEU A 16 23.10 -10.95 -10.45
C LEU A 16 22.40 -11.50 -11.67
N THR A 17 23.12 -11.69 -12.78
CA THR A 17 22.60 -12.38 -13.96
C THR A 17 22.21 -13.82 -13.60
N ALA A 18 23.09 -14.56 -12.93
CA ALA A 18 22.79 -15.93 -12.49
C ALA A 18 21.59 -16.00 -11.53
N LEU A 19 21.43 -15.00 -10.66
CA LEU A 19 20.30 -14.89 -9.75
C LEU A 19 19.00 -14.55 -10.50
N SER A 20 19.06 -13.65 -11.49
CA SER A 20 17.92 -13.26 -12.32
C SER A 20 17.46 -14.38 -13.26
N GLU A 21 18.39 -15.19 -13.76
CA GLU A 21 18.15 -16.33 -14.66
C GLU A 21 17.82 -17.63 -13.92
N ASN A 22 17.84 -17.64 -12.58
CA ASN A 22 17.50 -18.82 -11.79
C ASN A 22 16.04 -19.22 -12.03
N THR A 23 15.83 -20.47 -12.45
CA THR A 23 14.51 -21.03 -12.78
C THR A 23 13.49 -20.87 -11.64
N TYR A 24 13.88 -21.11 -10.39
CA TYR A 24 12.98 -21.04 -9.25
C TYR A 24 12.61 -19.60 -8.90
N LEU A 25 13.61 -18.71 -8.85
CA LEU A 25 13.37 -17.28 -8.60
C LEU A 25 12.54 -16.63 -9.72
N SER A 26 12.81 -17.01 -10.96
CA SER A 26 12.03 -16.60 -12.13
C SER A 26 10.57 -17.04 -12.00
N ALA A 27 10.31 -18.30 -11.62
CA ALA A 27 8.95 -18.80 -11.41
C ALA A 27 8.22 -18.10 -10.26
N ILE A 28 8.92 -17.79 -9.16
CA ILE A 28 8.36 -16.98 -8.07
C ILE A 28 7.96 -15.60 -8.61
N ARG A 29 8.88 -14.90 -9.29
CA ARG A 29 8.62 -13.58 -9.88
C ARG A 29 7.41 -13.60 -10.82
N ALA A 30 7.36 -14.56 -11.74
CA ALA A 30 6.24 -14.73 -12.67
C ALA A 30 4.92 -14.97 -11.92
N GLY A 31 4.94 -15.82 -10.89
CA GLY A 31 3.80 -16.06 -10.02
C GLY A 31 3.32 -14.80 -9.31
N MET A 32 4.23 -14.00 -8.75
CA MET A 32 3.90 -12.72 -8.10
C MET A 32 3.31 -11.71 -9.08
N VAL A 33 3.86 -11.60 -10.29
CA VAL A 33 3.31 -10.72 -11.35
C VAL A 33 1.89 -11.14 -11.74
N SER A 34 1.60 -12.44 -11.79
CA SER A 34 0.28 -12.93 -12.19
C SER A 34 -0.84 -12.57 -11.20
N VAL A 35 -0.53 -12.32 -9.92
CA VAL A 35 -1.51 -11.94 -8.89
C VAL A 35 -1.70 -10.43 -8.76
N VAL A 36 -0.91 -9.63 -9.48
CA VAL A 36 -1.04 -8.16 -9.49
C VAL A 36 -2.43 -7.69 -9.93
N PRO A 37 -3.06 -8.20 -11.01
CA PRO A 37 -4.41 -7.78 -11.38
C PRO A 37 -5.46 -8.06 -10.29
N LEU A 38 -5.35 -9.20 -9.60
CA LEU A 38 -6.25 -9.57 -8.52
C LEU A 38 -6.14 -8.59 -7.35
N THR A 39 -4.91 -8.27 -6.96
CA THR A 39 -4.66 -7.35 -5.84
C THR A 39 -4.99 -5.89 -6.20
N ILE A 40 -4.86 -5.48 -7.47
CA ILE A 40 -5.37 -4.19 -7.96
C ILE A 40 -6.90 -4.13 -7.85
N ILE A 41 -7.62 -5.18 -8.26
CA ILE A 41 -9.09 -5.23 -8.11
C ILE A 41 -9.47 -5.13 -6.63
N GLY A 42 -8.84 -5.91 -5.74
CA GLY A 42 -9.05 -5.78 -4.30
C GLY A 42 -8.74 -4.36 -3.79
N GLY A 43 -7.67 -3.74 -4.30
CA GLY A 43 -7.29 -2.36 -4.01
C GLY A 43 -8.35 -1.33 -4.42
N LEU A 44 -9.00 -1.49 -5.58
CA LEU A 44 -10.11 -0.62 -6.01
C LEU A 44 -11.29 -0.67 -5.03
N PHE A 45 -11.65 -1.87 -4.55
CA PHE A 45 -12.68 -2.01 -3.54
C PHE A 45 -12.25 -1.44 -2.19
N MET A 46 -10.98 -1.56 -1.82
CA MET A 46 -10.43 -0.89 -0.63
C MET A 46 -10.52 0.64 -0.74
N ILE A 47 -10.22 1.21 -1.91
CA ILE A 47 -10.40 2.65 -2.16
C ILE A 47 -11.85 3.03 -1.94
N VAL A 48 -12.80 2.34 -2.57
CA VAL A 48 -14.23 2.63 -2.44
C VAL A 48 -14.73 2.41 -1.01
N ALA A 49 -14.20 1.43 -0.28
CA ALA A 49 -14.62 1.13 1.08
C ALA A 49 -14.11 2.17 2.10
N PHE A 50 -12.90 2.72 1.89
CA PHE A 50 -12.18 3.49 2.90
C PHE A 50 -11.78 4.90 2.46
N MET A 51 -12.32 5.42 1.34
CA MET A 51 -12.00 6.77 0.90
C MET A 51 -12.43 7.80 1.96
N PRO A 52 -11.53 8.67 2.47
CA PRO A 52 -11.82 9.64 3.51
C PRO A 52 -12.44 10.91 2.89
N ILE A 53 -13.48 10.76 2.07
CA ILE A 53 -14.25 11.91 1.60
C ILE A 53 -15.24 12.28 2.70
N THR A 54 -15.04 13.42 3.34
CA THR A 54 -16.02 14.01 4.25
C THR A 54 -16.72 15.17 3.56
N TRP A 55 -18.04 15.21 3.63
CA TRP A 55 -18.85 16.32 3.13
C TRP A 55 -19.39 17.13 4.30
N GLY A 56 -19.03 18.41 4.35
CA GLY A 56 -19.33 19.28 5.47
C GLY A 56 -18.19 19.35 6.50
N SER A 57 -18.12 20.46 7.23
CA SER A 57 -17.08 20.75 8.21
C SER A 57 -17.44 20.19 9.58
N ALA A 58 -16.46 19.65 10.31
CA ALA A 58 -16.62 19.35 11.73
C ALA A 58 -16.89 20.62 12.55
N LYS A 59 -16.31 21.76 12.14
CA LYS A 59 -16.60 23.07 12.73
C LYS A 59 -17.95 23.60 12.27
N LEU A 60 -18.67 24.20 13.21
CA LEU A 60 -19.87 24.99 13.02
C LEU A 60 -19.57 26.37 12.41
N SER A 61 -20.43 26.80 11.49
CA SER A 61 -20.54 28.15 10.96
C SER A 61 -21.97 28.68 11.11
N VAL A 62 -22.19 29.99 10.94
CA VAL A 62 -23.54 30.58 11.04
C VAL A 62 -24.52 29.90 10.06
N GLY A 63 -24.06 29.58 8.85
CA GLY A 63 -24.87 28.92 7.82
C GLY A 63 -25.24 27.46 8.12
N ASP A 64 -24.73 26.89 9.21
CA ASP A 64 -25.10 25.55 9.66
C ASP A 64 -26.34 25.54 10.57
N PHE A 65 -26.78 26.69 11.07
CA PHE A 65 -27.99 26.79 11.87
C PHE A 65 -29.19 27.07 10.98
N LYS A 66 -30.22 26.24 11.12
CA LYS A 66 -31.55 26.50 10.55
C LYS A 66 -32.33 27.48 11.43
N ASP A 67 -32.15 27.39 12.75
CA ASP A 67 -32.81 28.25 13.73
C ASP A 67 -31.85 28.55 14.90
N LEU A 68 -30.94 29.50 14.67
CA LEU A 68 -30.01 29.97 15.69
C LEU A 68 -30.70 30.67 16.89
N PRO A 69 -31.77 31.47 16.70
CA PRO A 69 -32.57 32.00 17.82
C PRO A 69 -33.10 30.93 18.78
N SER A 70 -33.72 29.87 18.26
CA SER A 70 -34.22 28.75 19.08
C SER A 70 -33.08 28.08 19.82
N PHE A 71 -31.94 27.86 19.15
CA PHE A 71 -30.77 27.24 19.77
C PHE A 71 -30.21 28.10 20.91
N ALA A 72 -30.04 29.40 20.69
CA ALA A 72 -29.56 30.35 21.69
C ALA A 72 -30.50 30.39 22.91
N LYS A 73 -31.82 30.32 22.69
CA LYS A 73 -32.82 30.23 23.78
C LYS A 73 -32.60 28.97 24.63
N LYS A 74 -32.39 27.80 24.01
CA LYS A 74 -32.11 26.55 24.73
C LYS A 74 -30.82 26.60 25.55
N LEU A 75 -29.81 27.33 25.09
CA LEU A 75 -28.57 27.52 25.85
C LEU A 75 -28.70 28.56 26.97
N LYS A 76 -29.54 29.59 26.77
CA LYS A 76 -29.89 30.59 27.80
C LYS A 76 -30.70 29.94 28.94
N GLN A 77 -31.58 29.00 28.61
CA GLN A 77 -32.44 28.28 29.56
C GLN A 77 -32.34 26.77 29.32
N PRO A 78 -31.27 26.11 29.80
CA PRO A 78 -31.08 24.68 29.61
C PRO A 78 -32.18 23.86 30.26
N SER A 79 -32.75 22.91 29.51
CA SER A 79 -33.85 22.05 29.95
C SER A 79 -33.51 20.56 29.95
N ASP A 80 -32.35 20.19 29.41
CA ASP A 80 -31.92 18.81 29.23
C ASP A 80 -30.41 18.68 29.51
N ALA A 81 -29.94 17.45 29.73
CA ALA A 81 -28.56 17.20 30.12
C ALA A 81 -27.52 17.66 29.07
N VAL A 82 -27.87 17.63 27.77
CA VAL A 82 -26.99 18.09 26.69
C VAL A 82 -26.89 19.63 26.73
N SER A 83 -28.02 20.33 26.83
CA SER A 83 -28.03 21.80 26.89
C SER A 83 -27.37 22.32 28.17
N THR A 84 -27.52 21.64 29.31
CA THR A 84 -26.83 21.99 30.56
C THR A 84 -25.32 21.87 30.41
N PHE A 85 -24.84 20.78 29.79
CA PHE A 85 -23.41 20.59 29.55
C PHE A 85 -22.84 21.65 28.61
N ILE A 86 -23.48 21.89 27.46
CA ILE A 86 -23.02 22.88 26.48
C ILE A 86 -23.02 24.27 27.09
N SER A 87 -24.12 24.69 27.73
CA SER A 87 -24.24 26.00 28.38
C SER A 87 -23.20 26.16 29.50
N GLY A 88 -22.93 25.10 30.27
CA GLY A 88 -21.87 25.06 31.28
C GLY A 88 -20.48 25.34 30.69
N GLY A 89 -20.20 24.78 29.52
CA GLY A 89 -18.94 24.93 28.77
C GLY A 89 -18.74 26.27 28.05
N LEU A 90 -19.75 27.14 28.02
CA LEU A 90 -19.60 28.47 27.40
C LEU A 90 -18.73 29.42 28.24
N SER A 91 -17.99 30.27 27.54
CA SER A 91 -17.20 31.35 28.10
C SER A 91 -18.07 32.39 28.81
N VAL A 92 -17.44 33.21 29.65
CA VAL A 92 -18.11 34.33 30.34
C VAL A 92 -18.69 35.31 29.31
N GLU A 93 -17.96 35.56 28.22
CA GLU A 93 -18.38 36.44 27.13
C GLU A 93 -19.67 35.93 26.48
N SER A 94 -19.73 34.65 26.09
CA SER A 94 -20.93 34.08 25.49
C SER A 94 -22.11 33.99 26.46
N LYS A 95 -21.87 33.69 27.74
CA LYS A 95 -22.92 33.70 28.77
C LYS A 95 -23.51 35.09 28.98
N GLN A 96 -22.68 36.13 29.01
CA GLN A 96 -23.14 37.52 29.10
C GLN A 96 -23.94 37.92 27.86
N ALA A 97 -23.43 37.64 26.66
CA ALA A 97 -24.12 37.92 25.41
C ALA A 97 -25.47 37.18 25.30
N LEU A 98 -25.53 35.91 25.71
CA LEU A 98 -26.78 35.13 25.77
C LEU A 98 -27.78 35.70 26.79
N SER A 99 -27.30 36.16 27.95
CA SER A 99 -28.18 36.74 28.98
C SER A 99 -28.93 37.98 28.49
N GLN A 100 -28.27 38.79 27.65
CA GLN A 100 -28.79 40.04 27.07
C GLN A 100 -29.62 39.82 25.80
N TYR A 101 -29.60 38.61 25.25
CA TYR A 101 -30.30 38.30 24.00
C TYR A 101 -31.77 37.95 24.23
N GLU A 102 -32.65 38.65 23.51
CA GLU A 102 -34.09 38.36 23.46
C GLU A 102 -34.41 37.54 22.18
N PRO A 103 -34.95 36.31 22.29
CA PRO A 103 -35.19 35.40 21.16
C PRO A 103 -36.29 35.84 20.17
N SER A 104 -36.68 37.12 20.17
CA SER A 104 -37.67 37.69 19.25
C SER A 104 -37.09 38.19 17.93
N GLY A 105 -35.75 38.19 17.78
CA GLY A 105 -35.04 38.64 16.58
C GLY A 105 -33.71 37.90 16.36
N PRO A 106 -32.99 38.17 15.26
CA PRO A 106 -31.71 37.52 14.98
C PRO A 106 -30.66 37.86 16.07
N PRO A 107 -29.74 36.94 16.40
CA PRO A 107 -28.65 37.23 17.33
C PRO A 107 -27.75 38.35 16.83
N SER A 108 -27.11 39.08 17.75
CA SER A 108 -26.09 40.06 17.37
C SER A 108 -24.84 39.36 16.82
N SER A 109 -24.09 40.02 15.94
CA SER A 109 -22.83 39.49 15.39
C SER A 109 -21.82 39.11 16.50
N GLN A 110 -21.84 39.83 17.61
CA GLN A 110 -21.03 39.53 18.80
C GLN A 110 -21.47 38.21 19.46
N LEU A 111 -22.78 37.99 19.63
CA LEU A 111 -23.29 36.74 20.15
C LEU A 111 -23.00 35.57 19.19
N GLU A 112 -23.23 35.75 17.88
CA GLU A 112 -22.92 34.71 16.89
C GLU A 112 -21.45 34.31 16.93
N THR A 113 -20.54 35.29 16.93
CA THR A 113 -19.09 35.05 16.89
C THR A 113 -18.59 34.36 18.16
N SER A 114 -18.98 34.86 19.33
CA SER A 114 -18.55 34.28 20.62
C SER A 114 -19.14 32.88 20.80
N LEU A 115 -20.43 32.69 20.51
CA LEU A 115 -21.10 31.40 20.62
C LEU A 115 -20.50 30.37 19.67
N LEU A 116 -20.24 30.73 18.41
CA LEU A 116 -19.59 29.84 17.45
C LEU A 116 -18.17 29.45 17.88
N LYS A 117 -17.42 30.37 18.45
CA LYS A 117 -16.07 30.10 18.96
C LYS A 117 -16.12 29.04 20.07
N ASP A 118 -17.02 29.20 21.03
CA ASP A 118 -17.16 28.29 22.16
C ASP A 118 -17.71 26.93 21.74
N LEU A 119 -18.72 26.89 20.87
CA LEU A 119 -19.25 25.63 20.32
C LEU A 119 -18.18 24.85 19.55
N ASN A 120 -17.35 25.55 18.77
CA ASN A 120 -16.24 24.92 18.06
C ASN A 120 -15.14 24.43 19.02
N ALA A 121 -14.89 25.13 20.12
CA ALA A 121 -13.97 24.66 21.16
C ALA A 121 -14.52 23.38 21.85
N ILE A 122 -15.83 23.34 22.13
CA ILE A 122 -16.52 22.17 22.67
C ILE A 122 -16.45 20.99 21.69
N ILE A 123 -16.67 21.22 20.39
CA ILE A 123 -16.54 20.20 19.35
C ILE A 123 -15.13 19.62 19.30
N GLN A 124 -14.10 20.46 19.39
CA GLN A 124 -12.69 20.05 19.33
C GLN A 124 -12.17 19.45 20.65
N GLY A 125 -12.97 19.53 21.71
CA GLY A 125 -12.63 19.05 23.05
C GLY A 125 -12.83 17.53 23.21
N PRO A 126 -12.95 17.07 24.48
CA PRO A 126 -13.29 15.68 24.80
C PRO A 126 -14.61 15.23 24.17
N SER A 127 -14.88 13.93 24.20
CA SER A 127 -16.14 13.40 23.68
C SER A 127 -17.34 14.04 24.38
N LEU A 128 -18.32 14.49 23.60
CA LEU A 128 -19.59 14.97 24.14
C LEU A 128 -20.47 13.83 24.63
N HIS A 129 -20.26 12.61 24.11
CA HIS A 129 -21.08 11.47 24.44
C HIS A 129 -20.84 11.01 25.88
N ASP A 130 -21.94 10.92 26.62
CA ASP A 130 -22.04 10.29 27.93
C ASP A 130 -23.39 9.58 27.97
N GLU A 131 -23.45 8.37 28.54
CA GLU A 131 -24.64 7.51 28.49
C GLU A 131 -25.86 8.17 29.15
N GLN A 132 -25.65 8.87 30.26
CA GLN A 132 -26.75 9.57 30.95
C GLN A 132 -27.14 10.85 30.20
N ARG A 133 -26.15 11.58 29.70
CA ARG A 133 -26.37 12.83 28.96
C ARG A 133 -27.15 12.63 27.66
N PHE A 134 -26.89 11.54 26.93
CA PHE A 134 -27.49 11.27 25.62
C PHE A 134 -28.63 10.23 25.66
N SER A 135 -29.09 9.82 26.84
CA SER A 135 -30.12 8.76 27.01
C SER A 135 -31.45 9.04 26.29
N GLY A 136 -31.83 10.31 26.15
CA GLY A 136 -33.03 10.76 25.45
C GLY A 136 -32.81 11.20 24.00
N VAL A 137 -31.59 11.08 23.47
CA VAL A 137 -31.23 11.57 22.13
C VAL A 137 -31.26 10.45 21.11
N GLY A 138 -32.06 10.61 20.05
CA GLY A 138 -32.13 9.69 18.93
C GLY A 138 -30.89 9.75 18.03
N LEU A 139 -29.84 9.02 18.40
CA LEU A 139 -28.62 8.93 17.60
C LEU A 139 -28.88 8.20 16.27
N ARG A 140 -28.42 8.79 15.16
CA ARG A 140 -28.44 8.10 13.86
C ARG A 140 -27.40 6.97 13.84
N ASP A 141 -27.59 5.99 12.97
CA ASP A 141 -26.74 4.79 12.94
C ASP A 141 -25.25 5.11 12.77
N VAL A 142 -24.94 6.14 12.00
CA VAL A 142 -23.54 6.52 11.82
C VAL A 142 -22.90 7.18 13.04
N THR A 143 -23.67 7.92 13.85
CA THR A 143 -23.16 8.45 15.12
C THR A 143 -22.85 7.29 16.06
N LYS A 144 -23.70 6.24 16.09
CA LYS A 144 -23.46 5.02 16.87
C LYS A 144 -22.22 4.26 16.39
N GLN A 145 -22.10 4.03 15.08
CA GLN A 145 -20.93 3.36 14.50
C GLN A 145 -19.63 4.12 14.77
N LEU A 146 -19.64 5.45 14.63
CA LEU A 146 -18.47 6.26 14.90
C LEU A 146 -18.14 6.26 16.40
N LEU A 147 -19.13 6.25 17.28
CA LEU A 147 -18.94 6.12 18.72
C LEU A 147 -18.29 4.78 19.12
N GLU A 148 -18.72 3.67 18.52
CA GLU A 148 -18.15 2.32 18.74
C GLU A 148 -16.65 2.26 18.40
N ARG A 149 -16.21 3.04 17.40
CA ARG A 149 -14.82 3.11 16.95
C ARG A 149 -13.89 3.89 17.89
N LYS A 150 -14.41 4.57 18.92
CA LYS A 150 -13.64 5.37 19.89
C LYS A 150 -12.64 6.34 19.22
N PRO A 151 -13.13 7.27 18.37
CA PRO A 151 -12.30 8.10 17.51
C PRO A 151 -11.50 9.13 18.32
N GLN A 152 -10.42 9.62 17.72
CA GLN A 152 -9.55 10.66 18.29
C GLN A 152 -9.30 11.79 17.29
N GLY A 153 -8.81 12.93 17.78
CA GLY A 153 -8.45 14.08 16.94
C GLY A 153 -9.62 14.59 16.09
N ASN A 154 -9.41 14.72 14.78
CA ASN A 154 -10.43 15.23 13.86
C ASN A 154 -11.68 14.34 13.75
N ASP A 155 -11.53 13.02 13.90
CA ASP A 155 -12.67 12.10 13.88
C ASP A 155 -13.48 12.20 15.19
N LEU A 156 -12.84 12.52 16.31
CA LEU A 156 -13.54 12.86 17.55
C LEU A 156 -14.30 14.17 17.40
N ALA A 157 -13.68 15.19 16.81
CA ALA A 157 -14.35 16.44 16.52
C ALA A 157 -15.56 16.22 15.59
N ARG A 158 -15.44 15.31 14.63
CA ARG A 158 -16.55 14.91 13.75
C ARG A 158 -17.64 14.15 14.51
N LEU A 159 -17.29 13.23 15.41
CA LEU A 159 -18.25 12.58 16.30
C LEU A 159 -19.01 13.59 17.15
N ASN A 160 -18.30 14.53 17.78
CA ASN A 160 -18.90 15.60 18.58
C ASN A 160 -19.85 16.47 17.75
N ARG A 161 -19.48 16.76 16.50
CA ARG A 161 -20.34 17.46 15.55
C ARG A 161 -21.63 16.68 15.23
N LEU A 162 -21.53 15.37 14.98
CA LEU A 162 -22.69 14.51 14.72
C LEU A 162 -23.61 14.39 15.95
N LEU A 163 -23.02 14.28 17.14
CA LEU A 163 -23.75 14.26 18.41
C LEU A 163 -24.56 15.55 18.63
N LEU A 164 -23.99 16.71 18.29
CA LEU A 164 -24.72 17.98 18.35
C LEU A 164 -25.87 18.04 17.34
N GLU A 165 -25.67 17.60 16.10
CA GLU A 165 -26.75 17.53 15.10
C GLU A 165 -27.87 16.56 15.51
N ASP A 166 -27.53 15.45 16.19
CA ASP A 166 -28.52 14.49 16.69
C ASP A 166 -29.28 15.00 17.93
N ALA A 167 -28.63 15.80 18.78
CA ALA A 167 -29.26 16.42 19.95
C ALA A 167 -30.18 17.60 19.59
N TYR A 168 -29.87 18.33 18.50
CA TYR A 168 -30.64 19.51 18.08
C TYR A 168 -31.10 19.47 16.60
N PRO A 169 -31.83 18.43 16.13
CA PRO A 169 -32.23 18.33 14.72
C PRO A 169 -33.06 19.52 14.17
N PRO A 170 -33.95 20.17 14.94
CA PRO A 170 -34.69 21.35 14.47
C PRO A 170 -33.79 22.56 14.21
N GLU A 171 -32.79 22.77 15.06
CA GLU A 171 -31.90 23.95 15.04
C GLU A 171 -30.67 23.75 14.16
N ILE A 172 -30.11 22.55 14.17
CA ILE A 172 -28.87 22.17 13.48
C ILE A 172 -29.18 21.00 12.55
N PRO A 173 -29.39 21.25 11.24
CA PRO A 173 -29.66 20.18 10.29
C PRO A 173 -28.50 19.19 10.19
N LYS A 174 -28.85 17.96 9.85
CA LYS A 174 -27.94 16.82 9.66
C LYS A 174 -27.06 16.98 8.41
N LYS A 175 -26.09 17.91 8.43
CA LYS A 175 -25.29 18.31 7.25
C LYS A 175 -23.95 17.58 7.15
N VAL A 176 -23.35 17.19 8.27
CA VAL A 176 -22.10 16.42 8.24
C VAL A 176 -22.40 15.01 7.78
N THR A 177 -21.99 14.73 6.56
CA THR A 177 -22.00 13.40 5.97
C THR A 177 -20.57 13.04 5.60
N GLY A 178 -20.29 11.76 5.40
CA GLY A 178 -19.04 11.36 4.80
C GLY A 178 -19.19 10.04 4.13
N TRP A 179 -18.19 9.73 3.35
CA TRP A 179 -18.13 8.55 2.54
C TRP A 179 -18.23 7.28 3.38
N ASP A 180 -17.59 7.27 4.55
CA ASP A 180 -17.75 6.27 5.59
C ASP A 180 -19.22 6.05 6.00
N ILE A 181 -20.01 7.12 6.08
CA ILE A 181 -21.45 7.08 6.40
C ILE A 181 -22.26 6.49 5.25
N LEU A 182 -22.00 6.96 4.03
CA LEU A 182 -22.71 6.52 2.83
C LEU A 182 -22.41 5.05 2.50
N ILE A 183 -21.19 4.62 2.77
CA ILE A 183 -20.68 3.29 2.43
C ILE A 183 -20.93 2.26 3.54
N ALA A 184 -21.14 2.67 4.81
CA ALA A 184 -21.33 1.74 5.91
C ALA A 184 -22.34 0.59 5.65
N PRO A 185 -23.53 0.82 5.04
CA PRO A 185 -24.46 -0.27 4.73
C PRO A 185 -23.95 -1.24 3.65
N TYR A 186 -23.03 -0.78 2.80
CA TYR A 186 -22.46 -1.54 1.69
C TYR A 186 -21.09 -2.14 2.01
N LEU A 187 -20.52 -1.83 3.19
CA LEU A 187 -19.16 -2.20 3.55
C LEU A 187 -18.92 -3.70 3.45
N GLN A 188 -19.88 -4.51 3.92
CA GLN A 188 -19.79 -5.97 3.86
C GLN A 188 -19.78 -6.49 2.42
N ILE A 189 -20.57 -5.88 1.52
CA ILE A 189 -20.61 -6.23 0.10
C ILE A 189 -19.32 -5.82 -0.61
N LEU A 190 -18.78 -4.64 -0.28
CA LEU A 190 -17.50 -4.15 -0.82
C LEU A 190 -16.30 -4.96 -0.32
N GLN A 191 -16.42 -5.62 0.82
CA GLN A 191 -15.39 -6.54 1.34
C GLN A 191 -15.40 -7.91 0.65
N ILE A 192 -16.45 -8.28 -0.09
CA ILE A 192 -16.51 -9.58 -0.77
C ILE A 192 -15.35 -9.71 -1.79
N PRO A 193 -15.12 -8.76 -2.72
CA PRO A 193 -13.99 -8.84 -3.64
C PRO A 193 -12.63 -8.75 -2.95
N VAL A 194 -12.53 -7.99 -1.85
CA VAL A 194 -11.29 -7.91 -1.04
C VAL A 194 -10.97 -9.28 -0.44
N THR A 195 -11.97 -9.96 0.12
CA THR A 195 -11.84 -11.31 0.69
C THR A 195 -11.50 -12.33 -0.39
N ALA A 196 -12.16 -12.26 -1.54
CA ALA A 196 -11.91 -13.18 -2.67
C ALA A 196 -10.53 -12.98 -3.33
N THR A 197 -9.87 -11.85 -3.09
CA THR A 197 -8.54 -11.53 -3.65
C THR A 197 -7.45 -11.66 -2.58
N PHE A 198 -7.38 -10.72 -1.64
CA PHE A 198 -6.37 -10.72 -0.56
C PHE A 198 -6.55 -11.88 0.42
N GLY A 199 -7.79 -12.29 0.71
CA GLY A 199 -8.08 -13.40 1.61
C GLY A 199 -7.74 -14.79 1.06
N MET A 200 -7.53 -14.91 -0.25
CA MET A 200 -7.13 -16.16 -0.92
C MET A 200 -5.77 -16.03 -1.65
N LEU A 201 -4.98 -15.02 -1.28
CA LEU A 201 -3.78 -14.65 -2.01
C LEU A 201 -2.73 -15.78 -2.08
N ALA A 202 -2.51 -16.52 -1.00
CA ALA A 202 -1.56 -17.64 -0.99
C ALA A 202 -1.99 -18.75 -1.96
N VAL A 203 -3.31 -18.97 -2.13
CA VAL A 203 -3.83 -19.97 -3.08
C VAL A 203 -3.46 -19.58 -4.51
N PHE A 204 -3.70 -18.33 -4.90
CA PHE A 204 -3.35 -17.82 -6.23
C PHE A 204 -1.84 -17.83 -6.47
N VAL A 205 -1.04 -17.44 -5.47
CA VAL A 205 0.43 -17.50 -5.55
C VAL A 205 0.89 -18.95 -5.70
N CYS A 206 0.36 -19.89 -4.91
CA CYS A 206 0.70 -21.31 -5.02
C CYS A 206 0.45 -21.82 -6.45
N PHE A 207 -0.74 -21.56 -6.98
CA PHE A 207 -1.15 -21.96 -8.32
C PHE A 207 -0.23 -21.35 -9.39
N ALA A 208 0.01 -20.04 -9.33
CA ALA A 208 0.76 -19.35 -10.36
C ALA A 208 2.26 -19.72 -10.38
N VAL A 209 2.89 -19.82 -9.20
CA VAL A 209 4.30 -20.21 -9.08
C VAL A 209 4.51 -21.65 -9.58
N SER A 210 3.62 -22.57 -9.22
CA SER A 210 3.71 -23.96 -9.66
C SER A 210 3.36 -24.14 -11.14
N TYR A 211 2.41 -23.37 -11.67
CA TYR A 211 2.12 -23.33 -13.11
C TYR A 211 3.35 -22.93 -13.92
N ASP A 212 3.96 -21.80 -13.55
CA ASP A 212 5.12 -21.27 -14.28
C ASP A 212 6.34 -22.18 -14.12
N LEU A 213 6.63 -22.64 -12.90
CA LEU A 213 7.72 -23.59 -12.67
C LEU A 213 7.52 -24.90 -13.45
N GLY A 214 6.28 -25.42 -13.51
CA GLY A 214 5.93 -26.60 -14.27
C GLY A 214 6.28 -26.44 -15.74
N LYS A 215 5.88 -25.32 -16.34
CA LYS A 215 6.23 -24.94 -17.72
C LYS A 215 7.75 -24.86 -17.93
N GLN A 216 8.47 -24.17 -17.03
CA GLN A 216 9.93 -24.03 -17.14
C GLN A 216 10.65 -25.39 -17.03
N LEU A 217 10.11 -26.30 -16.22
CA LEU A 217 10.62 -27.66 -16.01
C LEU A 217 10.09 -28.70 -17.01
N LYS A 218 9.38 -28.25 -18.05
CA LYS A 218 8.78 -29.10 -19.11
C LYS A 218 7.85 -30.18 -18.54
N GLN A 219 7.14 -29.84 -17.46
CA GLN A 219 6.01 -30.62 -16.96
C GLN A 219 4.71 -29.99 -17.47
N GLU A 220 3.61 -30.75 -17.46
CA GLU A 220 2.29 -30.21 -17.73
C GLU A 220 1.91 -29.15 -16.68
N ALA A 221 1.83 -27.90 -17.13
CA ALA A 221 1.74 -26.73 -16.23
C ALA A 221 0.44 -26.71 -15.41
N ILE A 222 -0.69 -27.04 -16.04
CA ILE A 222 -1.98 -27.07 -15.35
C ILE A 222 -2.04 -28.17 -14.28
N VAL A 223 -1.38 -29.29 -14.55
CA VAL A 223 -1.29 -30.44 -13.64
C VAL A 223 -0.34 -30.12 -12.47
N SER A 224 0.78 -29.46 -12.77
CA SER A 224 1.71 -28.94 -11.77
C SER A 224 0.99 -28.00 -10.79
N ALA A 225 0.16 -27.10 -11.34
CA ALA A 225 -0.59 -26.12 -10.59
C ALA A 225 -1.69 -26.75 -9.72
N SER A 226 -2.54 -27.59 -10.31
CA SER A 226 -3.63 -28.24 -9.58
C SER A 226 -3.13 -29.14 -8.46
N MET A 227 -2.04 -29.90 -8.71
CA MET A 227 -1.39 -30.73 -7.70
C MET A 227 -0.87 -29.90 -6.54
N ALA A 228 -0.05 -28.87 -6.80
CA ALA A 228 0.51 -28.03 -5.73
C ALA A 228 -0.59 -27.33 -4.91
N THR A 229 -1.62 -26.80 -5.59
CA THR A 229 -2.77 -26.16 -4.92
C THR A 229 -3.54 -27.16 -4.07
N ALA A 230 -3.77 -28.39 -4.53
CA ALA A 230 -4.43 -29.43 -3.74
C ALA A 230 -3.65 -29.77 -2.47
N ILE A 231 -2.31 -29.90 -2.58
CA ILE A 231 -1.44 -30.12 -1.41
C ILE A 231 -1.51 -28.95 -0.44
N PHE A 232 -1.44 -27.71 -0.94
CA PHE A 232 -1.52 -26.51 -0.11
C PHE A 232 -2.87 -26.38 0.63
N LEU A 233 -3.98 -26.65 -0.06
CA LEU A 233 -5.31 -26.66 0.57
C LEU A 233 -5.43 -27.78 1.60
N MET A 234 -4.91 -28.98 1.31
CA MET A 234 -4.93 -30.11 2.25
C MET A 234 -4.20 -29.78 3.56
N ILE A 235 -2.99 -29.20 3.49
CA ILE A 235 -2.26 -28.84 4.71
C ILE A 235 -2.89 -27.68 5.48
N SER A 236 -3.75 -26.89 4.83
CA SER A 236 -4.50 -25.77 5.40
C SER A 236 -5.82 -26.21 6.09
N LEU A 237 -6.11 -27.51 6.16
CA LEU A 237 -7.28 -28.03 6.87
C LEU A 237 -7.03 -28.17 8.37
N LYS A 238 -8.08 -27.91 9.15
CA LYS A 238 -8.15 -28.26 10.57
C LYS A 238 -8.48 -29.74 10.73
N LEU A 239 -7.88 -30.39 11.73
CA LEU A 239 -8.12 -31.81 11.98
C LEU A 239 -9.49 -32.05 12.63
N GLU A 240 -9.98 -31.08 13.40
CA GLU A 240 -11.16 -31.20 14.24
C GLU A 240 -12.46 -31.25 13.41
N ASP A 241 -12.58 -30.37 12.42
CA ASP A 241 -13.82 -30.15 11.66
C ASP A 241 -13.62 -30.14 10.14
N LEU A 242 -12.41 -30.42 9.65
CA LEU A 242 -12.04 -30.39 8.23
C LEU A 242 -12.36 -29.04 7.55
N THR A 243 -12.44 -27.94 8.31
CA THR A 243 -12.57 -26.60 7.75
C THR A 243 -11.20 -26.03 7.38
N LEU A 244 -11.19 -25.11 6.40
CA LEU A 244 -9.96 -24.42 6.01
C LEU A 244 -9.59 -23.35 7.04
N ILE A 245 -8.30 -23.26 7.36
CA ILE A 245 -7.71 -22.15 8.10
C ILE A 245 -7.62 -20.97 7.11
N THR A 246 -8.66 -20.13 7.09
CA THR A 246 -8.79 -19.00 6.15
C THR A 246 -7.62 -18.03 6.22
N GLU A 247 -6.98 -17.87 7.38
CA GLU A 247 -5.79 -17.02 7.53
C GLU A 247 -4.60 -17.53 6.70
N ASN A 248 -4.43 -18.86 6.58
CA ASN A 248 -3.35 -19.47 5.82
C ASN A 248 -3.59 -19.31 4.32
N LEU A 249 -4.85 -19.20 3.88
CA LEU A 249 -5.18 -18.95 2.47
C LEU A 249 -4.81 -17.51 2.03
N GLY A 250 -4.70 -16.58 2.97
CA GLY A 250 -4.34 -15.18 2.76
C GLY A 250 -2.84 -14.91 2.87
N SER A 251 -2.46 -13.88 3.63
CA SER A 251 -1.06 -13.45 3.76
C SER A 251 -0.19 -14.42 4.56
N LYS A 252 -0.74 -15.06 5.60
CA LYS A 252 0.04 -15.88 6.54
C LYS A 252 0.62 -17.15 5.92
N GLY A 253 -0.10 -17.79 5.00
CA GLY A 253 0.38 -19.01 4.33
C GLY A 253 1.11 -18.76 3.02
N MET A 254 1.39 -17.50 2.64
CA MET A 254 1.98 -17.21 1.32
C MET A 254 3.38 -17.80 1.12
N PHE A 255 4.24 -17.76 2.14
CA PHE A 255 5.56 -18.42 2.05
C PHE A 255 5.44 -19.93 1.97
N THR A 256 4.51 -20.51 2.75
CA THR A 256 4.22 -21.94 2.70
C THR A 256 3.72 -22.34 1.32
N ALA A 257 2.80 -21.57 0.73
CA ALA A 257 2.29 -21.76 -0.62
C ALA A 257 3.41 -21.75 -1.67
N ILE A 258 4.36 -20.82 -1.58
CA ILE A 258 5.53 -20.78 -2.46
C ILE A 258 6.36 -22.05 -2.30
N ILE A 259 6.73 -22.43 -1.06
CA ILE A 259 7.55 -23.62 -0.82
C ILE A 259 6.85 -24.89 -1.30
N VAL A 260 5.56 -25.05 -1.00
CA VAL A 260 4.75 -26.18 -1.47
C VAL A 260 4.70 -26.22 -2.99
N ALA A 261 4.55 -25.07 -3.67
CA ALA A 261 4.61 -24.99 -5.11
C ALA A 261 5.97 -25.47 -5.66
N LEU A 262 7.08 -24.94 -5.15
CA LEU A 262 8.42 -25.31 -5.63
C LEU A 262 8.73 -26.79 -5.39
N VAL A 263 8.40 -27.30 -4.19
CA VAL A 263 8.64 -28.70 -3.81
C VAL A 263 7.78 -29.64 -4.65
N SER A 264 6.48 -29.34 -4.80
CA SER A 264 5.56 -30.22 -5.53
C SER A 264 5.99 -30.41 -6.98
N VAL A 265 6.28 -29.31 -7.70
CA VAL A 265 6.71 -29.39 -9.10
C VAL A 265 8.08 -30.06 -9.22
N ARG A 266 8.99 -29.83 -8.27
CA ARG A 266 10.30 -30.48 -8.27
C ARG A 266 10.20 -31.99 -8.08
N VAL A 267 9.28 -32.44 -7.23
CA VAL A 267 8.98 -33.86 -7.00
C VAL A 267 8.31 -34.47 -8.23
N GLN A 268 7.34 -33.79 -8.84
CA GLN A 268 6.76 -34.22 -10.11
C GLN A 268 7.83 -34.45 -11.18
N LYS A 269 8.70 -33.45 -11.40
CA LYS A 269 9.82 -33.59 -12.33
C LYS A 269 10.71 -34.78 -11.98
N PHE A 270 11.01 -35.00 -10.70
CA PHE A 270 11.83 -36.14 -10.27
C PHE A 270 11.20 -37.48 -10.64
N PHE A 271 9.89 -37.65 -10.42
CA PHE A 271 9.17 -38.87 -10.78
C PHE A 271 9.20 -39.10 -12.29
N THR A 272 8.95 -38.04 -13.08
CA THR A 272 9.03 -38.08 -14.54
C THR A 272 10.42 -38.47 -15.03
N ASP A 273 11.48 -37.79 -14.55
CA ASP A 273 12.87 -38.03 -14.96
C ASP A 273 13.35 -39.45 -14.58
N LYS A 274 12.85 -40.00 -13.48
CA LYS A 274 13.20 -41.36 -13.00
C LYS A 274 12.29 -42.46 -13.54
N ASN A 275 11.34 -42.15 -14.41
CA ASN A 275 10.34 -43.10 -14.91
C ASN A 275 9.54 -43.81 -13.79
N LEU A 276 9.32 -43.14 -12.65
CA LEU A 276 8.52 -43.65 -11.52
C LEU A 276 7.02 -43.35 -11.71
N VAL A 277 6.58 -43.32 -12.96
CA VAL A 277 5.27 -42.86 -13.41
C VAL A 277 4.53 -43.99 -14.11
N ILE A 278 3.20 -43.95 -14.06
CA ILE A 278 2.36 -44.93 -14.77
C ILE A 278 2.36 -44.57 -16.26
N LYS A 279 3.00 -45.41 -17.08
CA LYS A 279 3.08 -45.23 -18.53
C LYS A 279 1.88 -45.87 -19.21
N MET A 280 1.20 -45.10 -20.07
CA MET A 280 0.12 -45.64 -20.89
C MET A 280 0.63 -46.04 -22.29
N PRO A 281 -0.01 -47.01 -22.96
CA PRO A 281 0.31 -47.38 -24.35
C PRO A 281 0.17 -46.19 -25.31
N ALA A 282 0.88 -46.23 -26.43
CA ALA A 282 0.88 -45.16 -27.44
C ALA A 282 -0.50 -44.84 -28.06
N ASN A 283 -1.46 -45.77 -27.93
CA ASN A 283 -2.83 -45.61 -28.45
C ASN A 283 -3.71 -44.71 -27.56
N VAL A 284 -3.22 -44.30 -26.39
CA VAL A 284 -3.97 -43.49 -25.43
C VAL A 284 -3.84 -42.00 -25.76
N PRO A 285 -4.94 -41.23 -25.83
CA PRO A 285 -4.89 -39.79 -26.08
C PRO A 285 -3.96 -39.06 -25.09
N ALA A 286 -3.22 -38.05 -25.58
CA ALA A 286 -2.21 -37.34 -24.80
C ALA A 286 -2.72 -36.80 -23.46
N VAL A 287 -3.94 -36.26 -23.41
CA VAL A 287 -4.55 -35.73 -22.17
C VAL A 287 -4.70 -36.81 -21.09
N VAL A 288 -5.04 -38.03 -21.49
CA VAL A 288 -5.16 -39.17 -20.56
C VAL A 288 -3.78 -39.60 -20.10
N TYR A 289 -2.81 -39.69 -21.03
CA TYR A 289 -1.43 -40.03 -20.70
C TYR A 289 -0.84 -39.08 -19.64
N GLU A 290 -0.98 -37.77 -19.83
CA GLU A 290 -0.48 -36.74 -18.90
C GLU A 290 -1.14 -36.81 -17.51
N SER A 291 -2.44 -37.12 -17.46
CA SER A 291 -3.16 -37.30 -16.20
C SER A 291 -2.57 -38.46 -15.38
N PHE A 292 -2.24 -39.58 -16.02
CA PHE A 292 -1.63 -40.74 -15.36
C PHE A 292 -0.15 -40.54 -15.00
N LEU A 293 0.60 -39.75 -15.78
CA LEU A 293 1.97 -39.38 -15.43
C LEU A 293 2.06 -38.66 -14.09
N SER A 294 1.05 -37.83 -13.79
CA SER A 294 1.00 -37.06 -12.55
C SER A 294 0.43 -37.80 -11.33
N LEU A 295 -0.18 -38.97 -11.53
CA LEU A 295 -0.84 -39.70 -10.46
C LEU A 295 0.15 -40.18 -9.39
N SER A 296 1.25 -40.81 -9.82
CA SER A 296 2.31 -41.29 -8.92
C SER A 296 2.93 -40.18 -8.06
N PRO A 297 3.40 -39.04 -8.62
CA PRO A 297 3.92 -37.95 -7.79
C PRO A 297 2.86 -37.32 -6.89
N LEU A 298 1.60 -37.19 -7.35
CA LEU A 298 0.52 -36.65 -6.51
C LEU A 298 0.24 -37.56 -5.30
N CYS A 299 0.12 -38.87 -5.49
CA CYS A 299 -0.09 -39.82 -4.39
C CYS A 299 1.04 -39.75 -3.37
N PHE A 300 2.29 -39.66 -3.84
CA PHE A 300 3.45 -39.50 -2.96
C PHE A 300 3.40 -38.19 -2.17
N LEU A 301 3.12 -37.06 -2.84
CA LEU A 301 3.04 -35.76 -2.20
C LEU A 301 1.90 -35.70 -1.18
N ILE A 302 0.71 -36.20 -1.51
CA ILE A 302 -0.42 -36.30 -0.58
C ILE A 302 0.01 -37.07 0.65
N PHE A 303 0.56 -38.28 0.47
CA PHE A 303 0.96 -39.12 1.59
C PHE A 303 2.00 -38.44 2.49
N VAL A 304 3.04 -37.84 1.90
CA VAL A 304 4.13 -37.19 2.66
C VAL A 304 3.64 -35.97 3.42
N PHE A 305 2.93 -35.04 2.75
CA PHE A 305 2.44 -33.83 3.41
C PHE A 305 1.36 -34.16 4.45
N TRP A 306 0.49 -35.14 4.17
CA TRP A 306 -0.49 -35.63 5.13
C TRP A 306 0.18 -36.23 6.37
N LEU A 307 1.18 -37.09 6.17
CA LEU A 307 1.94 -37.71 7.27
C LEU A 307 2.61 -36.63 8.13
N VAL A 308 3.33 -35.68 7.50
CA VAL A 308 4.03 -34.60 8.20
C VAL A 308 3.05 -33.72 8.98
N ARG A 309 1.95 -33.29 8.36
CA ARG A 309 1.02 -32.32 8.95
C ARG A 309 0.09 -32.92 10.00
N PHE A 310 -0.47 -34.10 9.75
CA PHE A 310 -1.57 -34.66 10.55
C PHE A 310 -1.18 -35.86 11.39
N VAL A 311 -0.15 -36.63 11.01
CA VAL A 311 0.30 -37.79 11.80
C VAL A 311 1.45 -37.42 12.71
N VAL A 312 2.47 -36.74 12.19
CA VAL A 312 3.60 -36.22 12.99
C VAL A 312 3.19 -34.95 13.74
N GLY A 313 2.20 -34.21 13.24
CA GLY A 313 1.68 -33.00 13.89
C GLY A 313 2.54 -31.75 13.67
N VAL A 314 3.32 -31.69 12.59
CA VAL A 314 4.14 -30.50 12.27
C VAL A 314 3.26 -29.38 11.74
N ASP A 315 3.29 -28.22 12.40
CA ASP A 315 2.73 -26.98 11.87
C ASP A 315 3.68 -26.37 10.83
N ILE A 316 3.48 -26.77 9.56
CA ILE A 316 4.33 -26.35 8.44
C ILE A 316 4.32 -24.82 8.30
N ASP A 317 3.15 -24.18 8.46
CA ASP A 317 3.02 -22.73 8.36
C ASP A 317 3.84 -22.02 9.43
N HIS A 318 3.75 -22.49 10.68
CA HIS A 318 4.54 -21.92 11.78
C HIS A 318 6.05 -22.10 11.58
N VAL A 319 6.49 -23.28 11.11
CA VAL A 319 7.92 -23.53 10.82
C VAL A 319 8.42 -22.57 9.74
N VAL A 320 7.67 -22.45 8.63
CA VAL A 320 8.05 -21.59 7.51
C VAL A 320 8.05 -20.12 7.95
N GLN A 321 7.00 -19.64 8.62
CA GLN A 321 6.96 -18.26 9.10
C GLN A 321 8.13 -17.95 10.05
N THR A 322 8.46 -18.88 10.95
CA THR A 322 9.59 -18.71 11.87
C THR A 322 10.92 -18.61 11.13
N ALA A 323 11.11 -19.41 10.08
CA ALA A 323 12.32 -19.37 9.26
C ALA A 323 12.49 -18.03 8.50
N PHE A 324 11.40 -17.46 7.99
CA PHE A 324 11.45 -16.19 7.24
C PHE A 324 11.33 -14.94 8.12
N LYS A 325 10.91 -15.09 9.39
CA LYS A 325 10.69 -13.97 10.33
C LYS A 325 11.85 -12.98 10.41
N PRO A 326 13.14 -13.38 10.46
CA PRO A 326 14.24 -12.40 10.51
C PRO A 326 14.31 -11.51 9.27
N LEU A 327 14.09 -12.10 8.08
CA LEU A 327 14.13 -11.38 6.81
C LEU A 327 12.93 -10.44 6.66
N VAL A 328 11.74 -10.94 7.03
CA VAL A 328 10.52 -10.16 7.13
C VAL A 328 10.79 -8.97 8.07
N PHE A 329 11.10 -9.21 9.34
CA PHE A 329 11.41 -8.15 10.30
C PHE A 329 12.41 -7.11 9.74
N ALA A 330 13.55 -7.56 9.21
CA ALA A 330 14.59 -6.68 8.70
C ALA A 330 14.06 -5.72 7.62
N LEU A 331 13.30 -6.21 6.63
CA LEU A 331 12.82 -5.39 5.51
C LEU A 331 11.75 -4.36 5.89
N ASN A 332 11.12 -4.46 7.06
CA ASN A 332 10.22 -3.43 7.59
C ASN A 332 10.91 -2.42 8.53
N THR A 333 12.22 -2.56 8.77
CA THR A 333 13.01 -1.56 9.48
C THR A 333 13.61 -0.53 8.54
N LEU A 334 13.86 0.69 9.03
CA LEU A 334 14.52 1.74 8.25
C LEU A 334 15.90 1.30 7.68
N PRO A 335 16.82 0.67 8.46
CA PRO A 335 18.08 0.19 7.89
C PRO A 335 17.88 -0.87 6.80
N GLY A 336 16.97 -1.82 7.00
CA GLY A 336 16.74 -2.88 6.02
C GLY A 336 16.17 -2.35 4.71
N ILE A 337 15.18 -1.46 4.75
CA ILE A 337 14.62 -0.86 3.53
C ILE A 337 15.61 0.09 2.83
N LEU A 338 16.52 0.73 3.57
CA LEU A 338 17.60 1.52 2.98
C LEU A 338 18.65 0.67 2.27
N VAL A 339 19.01 -0.49 2.83
CA VAL A 339 19.88 -1.47 2.13
C VAL A 339 19.22 -1.93 0.85
N TYR A 340 17.92 -2.24 0.90
CA TYR A 340 17.14 -2.57 -0.29
C TYR A 340 17.16 -1.44 -1.34
N ALA A 341 16.87 -0.20 -0.93
CA ALA A 341 16.88 0.98 -1.82
C ALA A 341 18.25 1.21 -2.47
N PHE A 342 19.32 1.06 -1.69
CA PHE A 342 20.70 1.15 -2.18
C PHE A 342 21.00 0.06 -3.21
N LEU A 343 20.64 -1.19 -2.93
CA LEU A 343 20.88 -2.31 -3.86
C LEU A 343 20.15 -2.08 -5.18
N VAL A 344 18.85 -1.76 -5.15
CA VAL A 344 18.05 -1.50 -6.36
C VAL A 344 18.68 -0.39 -7.20
N THR A 345 19.03 0.74 -6.60
CA THR A 345 19.61 1.86 -7.34
C THR A 345 21.04 1.60 -7.81
N MET A 346 21.83 0.84 -7.06
CA MET A 346 23.16 0.44 -7.50
C MET A 346 23.11 -0.49 -8.72
N LEU A 347 22.14 -1.42 -8.75
CA LEU A 347 21.93 -2.32 -9.91
C LEU A 347 21.57 -1.54 -11.17
N TRP A 348 20.63 -0.61 -11.06
CA TRP A 348 20.28 0.29 -12.16
C TRP A 348 21.48 1.09 -12.64
N SER A 349 22.29 1.60 -11.72
CA SER A 349 23.49 2.37 -12.04
C SER A 349 24.53 1.60 -12.87
N VAL A 350 24.48 0.26 -12.89
CA VAL A 350 25.33 -0.59 -13.74
C VAL A 350 24.61 -1.21 -14.94
N GLY A 351 23.38 -0.78 -15.22
CA GLY A 351 22.60 -1.22 -16.38
C GLY A 351 21.77 -2.48 -16.16
N ILE A 352 21.62 -2.95 -14.92
CA ILE A 352 20.73 -4.06 -14.55
C ILE A 352 19.45 -3.44 -13.98
N ASN A 353 18.27 -3.85 -14.45
CA ASN A 353 17.02 -3.39 -13.85
C ASN A 353 16.93 -3.91 -12.40
N GLY A 354 17.23 -3.02 -11.46
CA GLY A 354 17.40 -3.36 -10.06
C GLY A 354 16.11 -3.83 -9.40
N ASP A 355 14.99 -3.18 -9.73
CA ASP A 355 13.67 -3.55 -9.21
C ASP A 355 13.35 -5.00 -9.60
N ASN A 356 13.45 -5.34 -10.89
CA ASN A 356 13.18 -6.70 -11.38
C ASN A 356 14.17 -7.74 -10.83
N ALA A 357 15.45 -7.37 -10.72
CA ALA A 357 16.50 -8.31 -10.30
C ALA A 357 16.27 -8.86 -8.89
N VAL A 358 15.84 -8.02 -7.95
CA VAL A 358 15.59 -8.41 -6.55
C VAL A 358 14.14 -8.82 -6.27
N ASP A 359 13.22 -8.54 -7.20
CA ASP A 359 11.76 -8.70 -7.02
C ASP A 359 11.36 -10.10 -6.57
N ALA A 360 11.99 -11.15 -7.11
CA ALA A 360 11.70 -12.55 -6.78
C ALA A 360 11.84 -12.88 -5.28
N ILE A 361 12.67 -12.10 -4.57
CA ILE A 361 12.95 -12.29 -3.14
C ILE A 361 12.05 -11.37 -2.30
N VAL A 362 11.89 -10.11 -2.71
CA VAL A 362 11.22 -9.10 -1.89
C VAL A 362 9.72 -8.97 -2.16
N ALA A 363 9.24 -9.29 -3.36
CA ALA A 363 7.84 -9.13 -3.72
C ALA A 363 6.90 -9.94 -2.82
N PRO A 364 7.18 -11.21 -2.49
CA PRO A 364 6.37 -11.95 -1.52
C PRO A 364 6.31 -11.23 -0.17
N ILE A 365 7.41 -10.67 0.31
CA ILE A 365 7.47 -9.99 1.62
C ILE A 365 6.63 -8.70 1.59
N PHE A 366 6.83 -7.84 0.60
CA PHE A 366 6.08 -6.59 0.49
C PHE A 366 4.59 -6.82 0.24
N LEU A 367 4.25 -7.86 -0.53
CA LEU A 367 2.85 -8.20 -0.74
C LEU A 367 2.20 -8.77 0.53
N GLN A 368 2.96 -9.52 1.34
CA GLN A 368 2.47 -10.00 2.65
C GLN A 368 2.12 -8.82 3.54
N TYR A 369 3.01 -7.82 3.61
CA TYR A 369 2.78 -6.60 4.37
C TYR A 369 1.54 -5.85 3.93
N LEU A 370 1.35 -5.74 2.62
CA LEU A 370 0.16 -5.10 2.08
C LEU A 370 -1.10 -5.86 2.49
N ALA A 371 -1.11 -7.18 2.35
CA ALA A 371 -2.24 -8.03 2.72
C ALA A 371 -2.55 -7.99 4.24
N GLU A 372 -1.53 -7.93 5.09
CA GLU A 372 -1.72 -7.73 6.54
C GLU A 372 -2.21 -6.31 6.87
N ASN A 373 -1.76 -5.27 6.16
CA ASN A 373 -2.30 -3.92 6.28
C ASN A 373 -3.77 -3.84 5.83
N VAL A 374 -4.14 -4.52 4.73
CA VAL A 374 -5.54 -4.65 4.29
C VAL A 374 -6.39 -5.29 5.38
N THR A 375 -5.91 -6.40 5.96
CA THR A 375 -6.60 -7.11 7.04
C THR A 375 -6.76 -6.25 8.29
N ALA A 376 -5.72 -5.50 8.67
CA ALA A 376 -5.79 -4.57 9.78
C ALA A 376 -6.81 -3.45 9.51
N MET A 377 -6.81 -2.86 8.31
CA MET A 377 -7.76 -1.81 7.93
C MET A 377 -9.21 -2.31 7.97
N THR A 378 -9.50 -3.48 7.40
CA THR A 378 -10.86 -4.04 7.39
C THR A 378 -11.36 -4.41 8.78
N ALA A 379 -10.44 -4.72 9.70
CA ALA A 379 -10.73 -4.97 11.12
C ALA A 379 -10.75 -3.69 11.98
N GLY A 380 -10.51 -2.50 11.41
CA GLY A 380 -10.42 -1.24 12.15
C GLY A 380 -9.21 -1.14 13.09
N GLN A 381 -8.14 -1.88 12.79
CA GLN A 381 -6.91 -1.93 13.57
C GLN A 381 -5.80 -1.06 12.96
N PRO A 382 -4.80 -0.63 13.76
CA PRO A 382 -3.64 0.09 13.24
C PRO A 382 -2.87 -0.73 12.20
N LEU A 383 -2.48 -0.09 11.10
CA LEU A 383 -1.70 -0.73 10.02
C LEU A 383 -0.31 -1.16 10.55
N PRO A 384 0.07 -2.45 10.51
CA PRO A 384 1.33 -2.92 11.09
C PRO A 384 2.57 -2.49 10.29
N TYR A 385 2.57 -2.58 8.96
CA TYR A 385 3.78 -2.45 8.14
C TYR A 385 3.90 -1.10 7.43
N ILE A 386 5.07 -0.46 7.55
CA ILE A 386 5.37 0.80 6.86
C ILE A 386 5.78 0.51 5.42
N THR A 387 6.62 -0.50 5.22
CA THR A 387 7.22 -0.83 3.92
C THR A 387 6.37 -1.80 3.10
N ALA A 388 5.06 -1.77 3.30
CA ALA A 388 4.13 -2.59 2.52
C ALA A 388 4.22 -2.27 1.02
N TYR A 389 3.82 -3.21 0.16
CA TYR A 389 3.78 -2.97 -1.28
C TYR A 389 3.03 -1.67 -1.58
N GLY A 390 3.62 -0.82 -2.42
CA GLY A 390 3.22 0.58 -2.59
C GLY A 390 4.21 1.58 -1.96
N PHE A 391 4.86 1.22 -0.84
CA PHE A 391 5.85 2.10 -0.18
C PHE A 391 6.97 2.48 -1.17
N PHE A 392 7.70 1.50 -1.67
CA PHE A 392 8.84 1.77 -2.55
C PHE A 392 8.39 2.22 -3.95
N THR A 393 7.42 1.51 -4.53
CA THR A 393 6.94 1.77 -5.90
C THR A 393 6.25 3.12 -6.08
N THR A 394 5.67 3.69 -5.01
CA THR A 394 4.95 4.97 -5.09
C THR A 394 5.65 6.11 -4.35
N PHE A 395 6.13 5.89 -3.12
CA PHE A 395 6.71 6.97 -2.30
C PHE A 395 8.21 7.18 -2.52
N VAL A 396 8.91 6.20 -3.10
CA VAL A 396 10.36 6.29 -3.37
C VAL A 396 10.63 6.42 -4.86
N ASN A 397 10.02 5.56 -5.69
CA ASN A 397 10.21 5.53 -7.14
C ASN A 397 9.37 6.59 -7.87
N VAL A 398 9.53 7.86 -7.50
CA VAL A 398 8.69 8.97 -7.99
C VAL A 398 9.00 9.31 -9.44
N GLY A 399 8.11 8.91 -10.35
CA GLY A 399 8.33 9.05 -11.78
C GLY A 399 9.45 8.16 -12.33
N GLY A 400 9.64 7.02 -11.66
CA GLY A 400 10.67 6.03 -11.92
C GLY A 400 11.65 5.88 -10.75
N THR A 401 12.44 4.81 -10.78
CA THR A 401 13.46 4.52 -9.77
C THR A 401 14.44 5.70 -9.66
N GLY A 402 14.79 6.10 -8.44
CA GLY A 402 15.68 7.25 -8.17
C GLY A 402 15.06 8.62 -8.42
N ALA A 403 13.74 8.71 -8.47
CA ALA A 403 12.97 9.93 -8.67
C ALA A 403 13.33 10.72 -9.95
N THR A 404 13.52 10.01 -11.06
CA THR A 404 14.08 10.57 -12.30
C THR A 404 13.25 11.70 -12.91
N ILE A 405 11.95 11.79 -12.61
CA ILE A 405 11.12 12.93 -13.05
C ILE A 405 11.71 14.26 -12.59
N ALA A 406 12.33 14.28 -11.41
CA ALA A 406 13.00 15.47 -10.91
C ALA A 406 14.23 15.85 -11.75
N LEU A 407 15.01 14.87 -12.22
CA LEU A 407 16.12 15.12 -13.14
C LEU A 407 15.61 15.69 -14.48
N ALA A 408 14.53 15.14 -15.01
CA ALA A 408 13.89 15.64 -16.22
C ALA A 408 13.45 17.10 -16.07
N LEU A 409 12.82 17.44 -14.94
CA LEU A 409 12.38 18.80 -14.64
C LEU A 409 13.57 19.77 -14.48
N VAL A 410 14.64 19.35 -13.79
CA VAL A 410 15.87 20.16 -13.65
C VAL A 410 16.52 20.44 -15.02
N LEU A 411 16.52 19.47 -15.93
CA LEU A 411 17.12 19.58 -17.26
C LEU A 411 16.15 20.07 -18.35
N TRP A 412 14.90 20.38 -18.00
CA TRP A 412 13.86 20.80 -18.95
C TRP A 412 14.27 22.03 -19.78
N ASN A 413 15.02 22.95 -19.15
CA ASN A 413 15.58 24.15 -19.76
C ASN A 413 17.12 24.15 -19.72
N SER A 414 17.73 22.97 -19.86
CA SER A 414 19.18 22.84 -19.98
C SER A 414 19.73 23.71 -21.14
N LYS A 415 20.87 24.34 -20.92
CA LYS A 415 21.64 25.06 -21.95
C LYS A 415 22.23 24.08 -22.96
N GLU A 416 22.61 22.89 -22.50
CA GLU A 416 23.07 21.82 -23.37
C GLU A 416 21.87 21.21 -24.15
N PRO A 417 21.88 21.24 -25.50
CA PRO A 417 20.72 20.86 -26.32
C PRO A 417 20.28 19.40 -26.17
N GLY A 418 21.20 18.46 -25.99
CA GLY A 418 20.91 17.03 -25.83
C GLY A 418 20.10 16.72 -24.58
N PHE A 419 20.54 17.22 -23.42
CA PHE A 419 19.87 17.11 -22.13
C PHE A 419 18.48 17.76 -22.18
N ARG A 420 18.37 18.94 -22.80
CA ARG A 420 17.08 19.62 -22.99
C ARG A 420 16.12 18.83 -23.86
N LYS A 421 16.62 18.20 -24.93
CA LYS A 421 15.80 17.40 -25.84
C LYS A 421 15.34 16.10 -25.16
N VAL A 422 16.26 15.37 -24.54
CA VAL A 422 15.97 14.10 -23.86
C VAL A 422 15.02 14.31 -22.68
N SER A 423 15.23 15.34 -21.86
CA SER A 423 14.36 15.62 -20.71
C SER A 423 12.91 15.87 -21.12
N ARG A 424 12.68 16.64 -22.19
CA ARG A 424 11.34 16.93 -22.70
C ARG A 424 10.64 15.71 -23.31
N ILE A 425 11.39 14.87 -24.03
CA ILE A 425 10.86 13.67 -24.69
C ILE A 425 10.56 12.56 -23.67
N SER A 426 11.37 12.45 -22.62
CA SER A 426 11.22 11.41 -21.59
C SER A 426 10.21 11.76 -20.49
N LEU A 427 9.81 13.03 -20.32
CA LEU A 427 8.92 13.42 -19.24
C LEU A 427 7.54 12.71 -19.28
N PRO A 428 6.87 12.56 -20.45
CA PRO A 428 5.57 11.88 -20.51
C PRO A 428 5.60 10.44 -20.00
N THR A 429 6.67 9.68 -20.26
CA THR A 429 6.79 8.31 -19.77
C THR A 429 6.99 8.28 -18.25
N GLN A 430 7.74 9.24 -17.72
CA GLN A 430 7.99 9.36 -16.28
C GLN A 430 6.75 9.79 -15.49
N ILE A 431 5.80 10.50 -16.10
CA ILE A 431 4.49 10.72 -15.47
C ILE A 431 3.81 9.38 -15.16
N PHE A 432 4.03 8.36 -15.97
CA PHE A 432 3.56 6.99 -15.73
C PHE A 432 4.63 6.08 -15.13
N GLN A 433 5.62 6.68 -14.45
CA GLN A 433 6.69 6.02 -13.71
C GLN A 433 7.67 5.19 -14.57
N ILE A 434 7.61 5.34 -15.90
CA ILE A 434 8.49 4.66 -16.87
C ILE A 434 9.70 5.57 -17.16
N ASN A 435 10.90 5.15 -16.74
CA ASN A 435 12.11 5.98 -16.75
C ASN A 435 13.20 5.53 -17.73
N GLU A 436 13.02 4.44 -18.48
CA GLU A 436 14.01 3.96 -19.45
C GLU A 436 14.43 5.05 -20.45
N PRO A 437 13.52 5.89 -21.00
CA PRO A 437 13.91 6.93 -21.95
C PRO A 437 14.88 7.98 -21.39
N ILE A 438 14.75 8.36 -20.12
CA ILE A 438 15.70 9.29 -19.48
C ILE A 438 16.97 8.57 -19.04
N PHE A 439 16.84 7.32 -18.59
CA PHE A 439 17.93 6.52 -18.05
C PHE A 439 18.99 6.15 -19.09
N PHE A 440 18.53 5.91 -20.33
CA PHE A 440 19.41 5.65 -21.47
C PHE A 440 19.69 6.89 -22.32
N GLY A 441 18.77 7.87 -22.34
CA GLY A 441 18.95 9.10 -23.11
C GLY A 441 19.90 10.10 -22.43
N ILE A 442 19.92 10.13 -21.09
CA ILE A 442 20.96 10.78 -20.29
C ILE A 442 21.86 9.66 -19.82
N PRO A 443 23.19 9.76 -19.95
CA PRO A 443 24.10 8.71 -19.51
C PRO A 443 24.11 8.66 -17.99
N ILE A 444 23.08 8.09 -17.35
CA ILE A 444 22.99 7.84 -15.91
C ILE A 444 23.76 6.55 -15.60
N VAL A 445 23.56 5.54 -16.43
CA VAL A 445 24.29 4.26 -16.39
C VAL A 445 25.80 4.51 -16.44
N LEU A 446 26.53 3.97 -15.47
CA LEU A 446 27.99 4.02 -15.36
C LEU A 446 28.59 5.44 -15.33
N ASN A 447 27.78 6.48 -15.07
CA ASN A 447 28.24 7.85 -14.94
C ASN A 447 28.24 8.28 -13.46
N PRO A 448 29.42 8.40 -12.82
CA PRO A 448 29.52 8.72 -11.40
C PRO A 448 28.81 10.03 -11.00
N ILE A 449 28.71 11.01 -11.92
CA ILE A 449 28.07 12.30 -11.65
C ILE A 449 26.56 12.15 -11.46
N PHE A 450 25.92 11.29 -12.25
CA PHE A 450 24.47 11.05 -12.14
C PHE A 450 24.13 9.89 -11.21
N MET A 451 25.03 8.92 -11.03
CA MET A 451 24.85 7.82 -10.08
C MET A 451 24.72 8.33 -8.63
N ALA A 452 25.54 9.31 -8.23
CA ALA A 452 25.52 9.85 -6.87
C ALA A 452 24.15 10.47 -6.48
N PRO A 453 23.58 11.44 -7.22
CA PRO A 453 22.26 11.99 -6.88
C PRO A 453 21.13 10.98 -7.08
N TYR A 454 21.27 10.02 -7.99
CA TYR A 454 20.28 8.95 -8.21
C TYR A 454 20.12 8.05 -6.98
N ILE A 455 21.24 7.54 -6.44
CA ILE A 455 21.26 6.73 -5.22
C ILE A 455 20.82 7.58 -4.02
N LEU A 456 21.37 8.79 -3.89
CA LEU A 456 21.07 9.68 -2.77
C LEU A 456 19.58 10.03 -2.69
N ASN A 457 18.93 10.28 -3.84
CA ASN A 457 17.50 10.52 -3.89
C ASN A 457 16.68 9.33 -3.37
N ALA A 458 16.97 8.12 -3.82
CA ALA A 458 16.26 6.95 -3.32
C ALA A 458 16.42 6.79 -1.80
N LEU A 459 17.62 7.02 -1.25
CA LEU A 459 17.87 6.93 0.19
C LEU A 459 17.16 8.04 0.99
N ILE A 460 17.18 9.29 0.50
CA ILE A 460 16.51 10.41 1.14
C ILE A 460 15.00 10.19 1.14
N LEU A 461 14.41 9.88 -0.03
CA LEU A 461 12.96 9.69 -0.12
C LEU A 461 12.49 8.47 0.66
N THR A 462 13.27 7.38 0.70
CA THR A 462 13.01 6.23 1.58
C THR A 462 12.98 6.66 3.04
N THR A 463 14.00 7.39 3.49
CA THR A 463 14.11 7.85 4.89
C THR A 463 12.95 8.76 5.27
N CYS A 464 12.70 9.81 4.48
CA CYS A 464 11.64 10.77 4.77
C CYS A 464 10.26 10.10 4.75
N SER A 465 9.96 9.28 3.74
CA SER A 465 8.67 8.59 3.65
C SER A 465 8.45 7.62 4.82
N TYR A 466 9.50 6.88 5.21
CA TYR A 466 9.46 5.99 6.37
C TYR A 466 9.17 6.77 7.66
N LEU A 467 9.87 7.87 7.91
CA LEU A 467 9.71 8.67 9.12
C LEU A 467 8.32 9.34 9.19
N LEU A 468 7.81 9.85 8.06
CA LEU A 468 6.46 10.41 8.00
C LEU A 468 5.39 9.38 8.34
N MET A 469 5.55 8.13 7.89
CA MET A 469 4.64 7.04 8.22
C MET A 469 4.84 6.52 9.66
N HIS A 470 6.08 6.50 10.15
CA HIS A 470 6.40 6.09 11.51
C HIS A 470 5.82 7.06 12.55
N TRP A 471 5.84 8.36 12.26
CA TRP A 471 5.25 9.41 13.10
C TRP A 471 3.77 9.65 12.83
N HIS A 472 3.13 8.84 11.98
CA HIS A 472 1.71 8.94 11.64
C HIS A 472 1.31 10.29 11.00
N LEU A 473 2.25 10.97 10.33
CA LEU A 473 1.96 12.18 9.55
C LEU A 473 1.25 11.83 8.24
N ILE A 474 1.59 10.68 7.64
CA ILE A 474 0.92 10.13 6.47
C ILE A 474 0.56 8.66 6.70
N ASN A 475 -0.51 8.19 6.07
CA ASN A 475 -0.93 6.79 6.16
C ASN A 475 0.04 5.81 5.49
N LYS A 476 0.15 4.61 6.06
CA LYS A 476 0.91 3.49 5.49
C LYS A 476 0.16 2.88 4.29
N PRO A 477 0.84 2.21 3.34
CA PRO A 477 0.17 1.57 2.21
C PRO A 477 -0.80 0.46 2.63
N PHE A 478 -2.06 0.54 2.20
CA PHE A 478 -3.03 -0.54 2.36
C PHE A 478 -3.93 -0.73 1.12
N VAL A 479 -3.63 -0.02 0.04
CA VAL A 479 -4.30 -0.11 -1.25
C VAL A 479 -3.27 -0.46 -2.30
N ASN A 480 -3.54 -1.49 -3.11
CA ASN A 480 -2.74 -1.73 -4.32
C ASN A 480 -3.28 -0.90 -5.49
N VAL A 481 -2.40 -0.16 -6.17
CA VAL A 481 -2.67 0.50 -7.45
C VAL A 481 -1.60 0.10 -8.47
N PRO A 482 -1.86 0.20 -9.78
CA PRO A 482 -0.83 -0.01 -10.78
C PRO A 482 0.40 0.87 -10.49
N TRP A 483 1.60 0.31 -10.58
CA TRP A 483 2.84 1.06 -10.33
C TRP A 483 3.02 2.22 -11.32
N THR A 484 2.34 2.20 -12.46
CA THR A 484 2.29 3.27 -13.46
C THR A 484 1.36 4.43 -13.07
N THR A 485 0.70 4.38 -11.90
CA THR A 485 -0.15 5.46 -11.41
C THR A 485 0.68 6.73 -11.25
N PRO A 486 0.24 7.89 -11.79
CA PRO A 486 1.04 9.10 -11.74
C PRO A 486 1.45 9.52 -10.33
N PRO A 487 2.67 10.10 -10.16
CA PRO A 487 3.08 10.72 -8.91
C PRO A 487 2.01 11.67 -8.35
N ILE A 488 2.01 11.88 -7.03
CA ILE A 488 0.96 12.61 -6.29
C ILE A 488 -0.35 11.81 -6.21
N ILE A 489 -0.95 11.43 -7.35
CA ILE A 489 -2.17 10.63 -7.38
C ILE A 489 -1.93 9.25 -6.76
N GLY A 490 -0.81 8.60 -7.11
CA GLY A 490 -0.43 7.32 -6.53
C GLY A 490 -0.27 7.42 -5.01
N HIS A 491 0.37 8.49 -4.51
CA HIS A 491 0.57 8.69 -3.08
C HIS A 491 -0.76 8.81 -2.34
N TYR A 492 -1.71 9.55 -2.92
CA TYR A 492 -3.06 9.68 -2.41
C TYR A 492 -3.77 8.31 -2.37
N LEU A 493 -3.77 7.56 -3.47
CA LEU A 493 -4.56 6.32 -3.56
C LEU A 493 -3.99 5.18 -2.70
N VAL A 494 -2.67 4.97 -2.71
CA VAL A 494 -2.01 3.88 -1.97
C VAL A 494 -2.19 4.03 -0.45
N SER A 495 -2.25 5.27 0.02
CA SER A 495 -2.49 5.64 1.42
C SER A 495 -3.98 5.66 1.79
N GLY A 496 -4.85 5.22 0.88
CA GLY A 496 -6.29 5.18 1.04
C GLY A 496 -6.94 6.55 1.06
N GLY A 497 -6.44 7.49 0.26
CA GLY A 497 -6.98 8.84 0.12
C GLY A 497 -6.46 9.86 1.13
N ASP A 498 -5.28 9.65 1.71
CA ASP A 498 -4.67 10.65 2.58
C ASP A 498 -4.10 11.82 1.75
N TRP A 499 -4.74 13.00 1.83
CA TRP A 499 -4.29 14.19 1.12
C TRP A 499 -2.88 14.63 1.54
N ARG A 500 -2.46 14.32 2.78
CA ARG A 500 -1.11 14.63 3.27
C ARG A 500 -0.06 13.83 2.52
N ALA A 501 -0.37 12.58 2.15
CA ALA A 501 0.47 11.77 1.28
C ALA A 501 0.59 12.38 -0.12
N ALA A 502 -0.49 12.95 -0.67
CA ALA A 502 -0.46 13.66 -1.95
C ALA A 502 0.47 14.89 -1.90
N VAL A 503 0.36 15.69 -0.84
CA VAL A 503 1.26 16.83 -0.60
C VAL A 503 2.71 16.37 -0.48
N TRP A 504 2.96 15.29 0.27
CA TRP A 504 4.28 14.67 0.32
C TRP A 504 4.77 14.25 -1.07
N GLY A 505 3.91 13.71 -1.93
CA GLY A 505 4.27 13.41 -3.32
C GLY A 505 4.80 14.63 -4.07
N ALA A 506 4.17 15.80 -3.93
CA ALA A 506 4.69 17.03 -4.53
C ALA A 506 6.01 17.49 -3.89
N VAL A 507 6.13 17.41 -2.56
CA VAL A 507 7.35 17.76 -1.82
C VAL A 507 8.52 16.84 -2.19
N SER A 508 8.27 15.54 -2.37
CA SER A 508 9.29 14.55 -2.74
C SER A 508 9.95 14.87 -4.08
N ILE A 509 9.18 15.37 -5.06
CA ILE A 509 9.69 15.83 -6.35
C ILE A 509 10.60 17.04 -6.15
N LEU A 510 10.20 18.01 -5.32
CA LEU A 510 11.01 19.21 -5.02
C LEU A 510 12.33 18.86 -4.33
N ILE A 511 12.30 17.95 -3.34
CA ILE A 511 13.50 17.44 -2.68
C ILE A 511 14.41 16.76 -3.71
N ALA A 512 13.86 15.89 -4.54
CA ALA A 512 14.64 15.21 -5.57
C ALA A 512 15.24 16.17 -6.60
N MET A 513 14.52 17.24 -6.96
CA MET A 513 15.03 18.30 -7.84
C MET A 513 16.20 19.03 -7.18
N ALA A 514 16.09 19.37 -5.89
CA ALA A 514 17.15 20.04 -5.14
C ALA A 514 18.42 19.18 -5.08
N VAL A 515 18.29 17.87 -4.92
CA VAL A 515 19.41 16.93 -4.95
C VAL A 515 20.01 16.79 -6.34
N TYR A 516 19.20 16.66 -7.41
CA TYR A 516 19.72 16.54 -8.77
C TYR A 516 20.36 17.84 -9.28
N TYR A 517 19.88 19.01 -8.85
CA TYR A 517 20.29 20.31 -9.37
C TYR A 517 21.81 20.54 -9.44
N PRO A 518 22.60 20.40 -8.34
CA PRO A 518 24.04 20.65 -8.40
C PRO A 518 24.77 19.72 -9.36
N PHE A 519 24.39 18.44 -9.41
CA PHE A 519 25.03 17.44 -10.28
C PHE A 519 24.66 17.64 -11.75
N ALA A 520 23.38 17.93 -12.03
CA ALA A 520 22.90 18.24 -13.37
C ALA A 520 23.59 19.49 -13.94
N LYS A 521 23.82 20.52 -13.12
CA LYS A 521 24.57 21.72 -13.52
C LYS A 521 26.06 21.46 -13.72
N ALA A 522 26.67 20.58 -12.92
CA ALA A 522 28.05 20.15 -13.14
C ALA A 522 28.18 19.39 -14.47
N ALA A 523 27.29 18.43 -14.74
CA ALA A 523 27.27 17.66 -15.98
C ALA A 523 27.01 18.55 -17.22
N GLU A 524 26.07 19.50 -17.12
CA GLU A 524 25.78 20.49 -18.17
C GLU A 524 27.02 21.31 -18.52
N ARG A 525 27.72 21.84 -17.50
CA ARG A 525 28.96 22.61 -17.70
C ARG A 525 30.07 21.77 -18.32
N GLN A 526 30.20 20.50 -17.90
CA GLN A 526 31.20 19.60 -18.44
C GLN A 526 30.97 19.33 -19.94
N ARG A 527 29.73 19.03 -20.35
CA ARG A 527 29.41 18.78 -21.76
C ARG A 527 29.57 20.03 -22.63
N LEU A 528 29.12 21.19 -22.16
CA LEU A 528 29.30 22.45 -22.91
C LEU A 528 30.78 22.82 -23.06
N LYS A 529 31.61 22.55 -22.04
CA LYS A 529 33.06 22.75 -22.12
C LYS A 529 33.71 21.78 -23.10
N ALA A 530 33.35 20.50 -23.04
CA ALA A 530 33.84 19.49 -23.99
C ALA A 530 33.45 19.82 -25.44
N GLU A 531 32.22 20.32 -25.66
CA GLU A 531 31.75 20.78 -26.97
C GLU A 531 32.55 21.99 -27.47
N ALA A 532 32.79 22.99 -26.61
CA ALA A 532 33.61 24.15 -26.95
C ALA A 532 35.08 23.79 -27.25
N GLU A 533 35.60 22.73 -26.65
CA GLU A 533 36.95 22.20 -26.87
C GLU A 533 37.03 21.20 -28.04
N GLY A 534 35.93 20.93 -28.75
CA GLY A 534 35.89 19.95 -29.84
C GLY A 534 35.99 18.48 -29.40
N LYS A 535 35.87 18.22 -28.10
CA LYS A 535 35.96 16.88 -27.46
C LYS A 535 34.59 16.30 -27.13
N ALA A 536 33.53 16.72 -27.82
CA ALA A 536 32.15 16.31 -27.53
C ALA A 536 31.91 14.78 -27.61
N HIS A 537 32.85 14.02 -28.17
CA HIS A 537 32.78 12.57 -28.38
C HIS A 537 33.70 11.74 -27.46
N GLU A 538 34.51 12.38 -26.60
CA GLU A 538 35.27 11.70 -25.51
C GLU A 538 34.47 11.72 -24.20
#